data_AF-A0A9P0M080-F1
#
_entry.id   AF-A0A9P0M080-F1
#
_cell.length_a   1.000
_cell.length_b   1.000
_cell.length_c   1.000
_cell.angle_alpha   90.00
_cell.angle_beta   90.00
_cell.angle_gamma   90.00
#
_symmetry.space_group_name_H-M   'P 1'
#
loop_
_entity.id
_entity.type
_entity.pdbx_description
1 polymer ?
#
loop_
_entity_poly.entity_id
_entity_poly.type
_entity_poly.pdbx_seq_one_letter_code
_entity_poly.pdbx_strand_id
1 'polypeptide(L)'
;MGYYSAKNLWRHRKQCDANPEKGSSGKRSQALGQTLLLGNIKVDIELKVKVFPRMRPDKVSLVAKNDKLICAFASRYLKLHRELHFVQVVSRKMRELARLLMEIKKLDLSVVTLFDALKPHKYDILVKATKLTSGYDDESQTYKSPTYAMNMGTTLKQCCDVALLHVLKKSKSLPTVDNANVEADIKTCIQLIEANWRFDISTNAANDLNLKKWNKVTLVPLATDLKLLKDYLMKVAANQVSMLQKNPSNEKAYTSLLETVYCRLLLLNRRRPGELQRLPIHVYKSAISEEHNQAYEEFSEAITETERILMRSFKRIVIRGKRGRGVPVLISKDVQDHLNLILECRDNIQTVSNIYLFGKPNSQEPIIGYKVIKKYASLCQAKNPHALTSTRLRKHLATLTQLFNMSENDMEQLASFMGHTLGIHRASYRLPDDVYQTARLSKILTLMEKGEAGHFKGKSLDEINLNLDENLISEAQQDDNHPEPLCQYEDIQEPHPDPESQQVDITLPKKKSRVLVPWTEDQKNLVLVHFGNHIKSKRAPKKAECDNLIASHTELLHNKDWLKIKVFIQNQYRKKK
;
A
#
# COMPACT_ATOMS: atom_id res chain seq x y z
N MET A 1 -6.19 -38.87 -28.87
CA MET A 1 -6.22 -37.43 -29.25
C MET A 1 -4.79 -36.91 -29.40
N GLY A 2 -4.24 -36.98 -30.61
CA GLY A 2 -2.82 -36.74 -30.88
C GLY A 2 -2.54 -35.46 -31.68
N TYR A 3 -1.31 -34.93 -31.48
CA TYR A 3 -0.52 -34.07 -32.39
C TYR A 3 -0.75 -32.55 -32.49
N TYR A 4 -1.37 -31.89 -31.51
CA TYR A 4 -1.26 -30.41 -31.43
C TYR A 4 -0.14 -29.98 -30.51
N SER A 5 0.81 -29.19 -31.04
CA SER A 5 1.81 -28.48 -30.23
C SER A 5 1.10 -27.68 -29.13
N ALA A 6 1.63 -27.75 -27.90
CA ALA A 6 1.10 -26.97 -26.78
C ALA A 6 1.00 -25.47 -27.11
N LYS A 7 1.90 -24.91 -27.92
CA LYS A 7 1.82 -23.49 -28.29
C LYS A 7 0.63 -23.18 -29.21
N ASN A 8 0.14 -24.17 -29.96
CA ASN A 8 -0.86 -23.99 -31.03
C ASN A 8 -2.25 -24.50 -30.67
N LEU A 9 -2.42 -25.21 -29.54
CA LEU A 9 -3.69 -25.78 -29.11
C LEU A 9 -4.84 -24.76 -28.98
N TRP A 10 -4.52 -23.51 -28.63
CA TRP A 10 -5.53 -22.45 -28.52
C TRP A 10 -6.13 -22.06 -29.89
N ARG A 11 -5.38 -22.22 -30.99
CA ARG A 11 -5.88 -21.95 -32.36
C ARG A 11 -6.90 -23.01 -32.75
N HIS A 12 -6.56 -24.28 -32.54
CA HIS A 12 -7.46 -25.41 -32.78
C HIS A 12 -8.76 -25.25 -31.98
N ARG A 13 -8.70 -24.90 -30.69
CA ARG A 13 -9.91 -24.72 -29.85
C ARG A 13 -10.91 -23.73 -30.44
N LYS A 14 -10.44 -22.66 -31.09
CA LYS A 14 -11.32 -21.65 -31.69
C LYS A 14 -12.13 -22.21 -32.86
N GLN A 15 -11.64 -23.26 -33.50
CA GLN A 15 -12.18 -23.84 -34.73
C GLN A 15 -12.71 -25.27 -34.54
N CYS A 16 -12.48 -25.90 -33.39
CA CYS A 16 -12.83 -27.29 -33.11
C CYS A 16 -14.35 -27.50 -33.07
N ASP A 17 -14.85 -28.41 -33.92
CA ASP A 17 -16.27 -28.72 -34.03
C ASP A 17 -16.88 -29.38 -32.80
N ALA A 18 -16.09 -30.16 -32.08
CA ALA A 18 -16.49 -30.82 -30.85
C ALA A 18 -16.38 -29.92 -29.60
N ASN A 19 -15.98 -28.64 -29.73
CA ASN A 19 -15.91 -27.72 -28.59
C ASN A 19 -17.25 -26.99 -28.41
N PRO A 20 -18.02 -27.25 -27.34
CA PRO A 20 -19.28 -26.56 -27.08
C PRO A 20 -19.09 -25.06 -26.82
N GLU A 21 -17.87 -24.61 -26.47
CA GLU A 21 -17.50 -23.20 -26.32
C GLU A 21 -16.67 -22.68 -27.51
N LYS A 22 -17.14 -22.86 -28.75
CA LYS A 22 -16.54 -22.21 -29.92
C LYS A 22 -16.50 -20.68 -29.72
N GLY A 23 -15.37 -20.05 -30.02
CA GLY A 23 -15.18 -18.59 -29.85
C GLY A 23 -14.75 -18.11 -28.45
N SER A 24 -14.80 -18.95 -27.41
CA SER A 24 -14.30 -18.63 -26.06
C SER A 24 -12.78 -18.44 -26.05
N SER A 25 -12.28 -17.28 -25.60
CA SER A 25 -10.85 -16.90 -25.57
C SER A 25 -10.00 -17.61 -24.48
N GLY A 26 -10.35 -18.86 -24.17
CA GLY A 26 -9.74 -19.62 -23.08
C GLY A 26 -8.36 -20.17 -23.39
N LYS A 27 -7.30 -19.53 -22.88
CA LYS A 27 -5.97 -20.14 -22.64
C LYS A 27 -6.01 -21.28 -21.57
N ARG A 28 -7.19 -21.83 -21.27
CA ARG A 28 -7.49 -22.60 -20.04
C ARG A 28 -7.49 -24.12 -20.27
N SER A 29 -7.68 -24.62 -21.49
CA SER A 29 -7.80 -26.05 -21.76
C SER A 29 -6.57 -26.86 -21.36
N GLN A 30 -5.38 -26.27 -21.46
CA GLN A 30 -4.14 -26.90 -21.02
C GLN A 30 -4.01 -26.96 -19.51
N ALA A 31 -4.43 -25.90 -18.82
CA ALA A 31 -4.46 -25.87 -17.36
C ALA A 31 -5.49 -26.88 -16.82
N LEU A 32 -6.63 -27.03 -17.51
CA LEU A 32 -7.64 -28.04 -17.22
C LEU A 32 -7.14 -29.46 -17.49
N GLY A 33 -6.50 -29.70 -18.65
CA GLY A 33 -5.88 -30.99 -18.96
C GLY A 33 -4.80 -31.39 -17.96
N GLN A 34 -3.95 -30.43 -17.54
CA GLN A 34 -2.97 -30.67 -16.47
C GLN A 34 -3.64 -31.02 -15.14
N THR A 35 -4.79 -30.42 -14.83
CA THR A 35 -5.57 -30.74 -13.62
C THR A 35 -6.20 -32.13 -13.70
N LEU A 36 -6.62 -32.58 -14.89
CA LEU A 36 -7.16 -33.91 -15.12
C LEU A 36 -6.11 -35.01 -14.85
N LEU A 37 -4.85 -34.77 -15.21
CA LEU A 37 -3.73 -35.68 -14.90
C LEU A 37 -3.53 -35.91 -13.39
N LEU A 38 -4.11 -35.06 -12.54
CA LEU A 38 -3.98 -35.10 -11.09
C LEU A 38 -5.23 -35.67 -10.41
N GLY A 39 -6.05 -36.43 -11.14
CA GLY A 39 -7.38 -36.91 -10.73
C GLY A 39 -7.45 -37.58 -9.35
N ASN A 40 -6.35 -38.17 -8.88
CA ASN A 40 -6.31 -38.93 -7.62
C ASN A 40 -5.98 -38.10 -6.37
N ILE A 41 -5.72 -36.79 -6.50
CA ILE A 41 -5.34 -35.97 -5.34
C ILE A 41 -6.60 -35.46 -4.62
N LYS A 42 -6.73 -35.82 -3.33
CA LYS A 42 -7.71 -35.25 -2.41
C LYS A 42 -7.34 -33.80 -2.10
N VAL A 43 -7.90 -32.87 -2.87
CA VAL A 43 -7.71 -31.42 -2.74
C VAL A 43 -9.07 -30.75 -2.62
N ASP A 44 -9.11 -29.64 -1.90
CA ASP A 44 -10.27 -28.76 -1.79
C ASP A 44 -10.88 -28.43 -3.17
N ILE A 45 -12.19 -28.60 -3.27
CA ILE A 45 -12.96 -28.38 -4.50
C ILE A 45 -12.83 -26.94 -4.95
N GLU A 46 -12.81 -25.99 -4.01
CA GLU A 46 -12.69 -24.57 -4.35
C GLU A 46 -11.35 -24.24 -5.02
N LEU A 47 -10.27 -24.90 -4.58
CA LEU A 47 -8.94 -24.74 -5.16
C LEU A 47 -8.89 -25.33 -6.58
N LYS A 48 -9.47 -26.53 -6.77
CA LYS A 48 -9.55 -27.20 -8.08
C LYS A 48 -10.34 -26.38 -9.10
N VAL A 49 -11.44 -25.75 -8.69
CA VAL A 49 -12.32 -24.99 -9.59
C VAL A 49 -11.82 -23.58 -9.84
N LYS A 50 -11.39 -22.84 -8.79
CA LYS A 50 -11.07 -21.42 -8.92
C LYS A 50 -9.61 -21.13 -9.27
N VAL A 51 -8.65 -21.84 -8.66
CA VAL A 51 -7.20 -21.53 -8.79
C VAL A 51 -6.55 -22.33 -9.91
N PHE A 52 -6.72 -23.66 -9.94
CA PHE A 52 -5.98 -24.53 -10.87
C PHE A 52 -6.16 -24.19 -12.36
N PRO A 53 -7.36 -23.80 -12.84
CA PRO A 53 -7.54 -23.41 -14.24
C PRO A 53 -6.88 -22.08 -14.61
N ARG A 54 -6.53 -21.26 -13.62
CA ARG A 54 -5.85 -19.97 -13.82
C ARG A 54 -4.32 -20.07 -13.76
N MET A 55 -3.79 -21.19 -13.27
CA MET A 55 -2.35 -21.43 -13.24
C MET A 55 -1.81 -21.63 -14.65
N ARG A 56 -0.57 -21.18 -14.89
CA ARG A 56 0.11 -21.43 -16.17
C ARG A 56 0.35 -22.95 -16.32
N PRO A 57 0.08 -23.56 -17.48
CA PRO A 57 0.31 -25.00 -17.69
C PRO A 57 1.82 -25.27 -17.90
N ASP A 58 2.60 -25.20 -16.82
CA ASP A 58 4.04 -25.46 -16.80
C ASP A 58 4.42 -26.50 -15.73
N LYS A 59 5.68 -26.97 -15.76
CA LYS A 59 6.21 -27.95 -14.80
C LYS A 59 6.07 -27.45 -13.35
N VAL A 60 6.29 -26.15 -13.11
CA VAL A 60 6.13 -25.52 -11.79
C VAL A 60 4.71 -25.69 -11.27
N SER A 61 3.69 -25.40 -12.09
CA SER A 61 2.30 -25.56 -11.67
C SER A 61 1.91 -27.02 -11.49
N LEU A 62 2.54 -27.96 -12.20
CA LEU A 62 2.34 -29.39 -11.96
C LEU A 62 2.84 -29.78 -10.57
N VAL A 63 4.07 -29.38 -10.22
CA VAL A 63 4.65 -29.62 -8.89
C VAL A 63 3.79 -28.99 -7.79
N ALA A 64 3.36 -27.74 -7.99
CA ALA A 64 2.50 -27.03 -7.04
C ALA A 64 1.16 -27.74 -6.78
N LYS A 65 0.54 -28.29 -7.82
CA LYS A 65 -0.74 -29.00 -7.71
C LYS A 65 -0.58 -30.43 -7.17
N ASN A 66 0.60 -31.03 -7.30
CA ASN A 66 0.87 -32.39 -6.82
C ASN A 66 1.21 -32.43 -5.32
N ASP A 67 1.84 -31.38 -4.80
CA ASP A 67 2.24 -31.31 -3.40
C ASP A 67 1.04 -31.05 -2.47
N LYS A 68 0.83 -31.97 -1.52
CA LYS A 68 -0.30 -31.92 -0.56
C LYS A 68 -0.22 -30.73 0.38
N LEU A 69 0.99 -30.35 0.82
CA LEU A 69 1.18 -29.26 1.76
C LEU A 69 0.98 -27.91 1.07
N ILE A 70 1.52 -27.72 -0.14
CA ILE A 70 1.29 -26.52 -0.96
C ILE A 70 -0.20 -26.34 -1.25
N CYS A 71 -0.90 -27.42 -1.59
CA CYS A 71 -2.36 -27.37 -1.80
C CYS A 71 -3.12 -26.99 -0.51
N ALA A 72 -2.75 -27.55 0.63
CA ALA A 72 -3.39 -27.23 1.91
C ALA A 72 -3.14 -25.79 2.36
N PHE A 73 -1.91 -25.28 2.16
CA PHE A 73 -1.56 -23.87 2.34
C PHE A 73 -2.46 -22.97 1.49
N ALA A 74 -2.62 -23.30 0.20
CA ALA A 74 -3.45 -22.54 -0.71
C ALA A 74 -4.95 -22.54 -0.30
N SER A 75 -5.46 -23.68 0.15
CA SER A 75 -6.83 -23.80 0.70
C SER A 75 -7.01 -22.93 1.95
N ARG A 76 -6.06 -22.94 2.88
CA ARG A 76 -6.10 -22.07 4.07
C ARG A 76 -6.08 -20.59 3.68
N TYR A 77 -5.22 -20.23 2.71
CA TYR A 77 -5.11 -18.85 2.24
C TYR A 77 -6.41 -18.37 1.57
N LEU A 78 -7.07 -19.21 0.77
CA LEU A 78 -8.38 -18.89 0.17
C LEU A 78 -9.49 -18.69 1.22
N LYS A 79 -9.49 -19.48 2.30
CA LYS A 79 -10.48 -19.34 3.38
C LYS A 79 -10.37 -17.98 4.09
N LEU A 80 -9.13 -17.49 4.26
CA LEU A 80 -8.86 -16.16 4.82
C LEU A 80 -9.22 -15.04 3.82
N HIS A 81 -8.99 -15.28 2.54
CA HIS A 81 -9.12 -14.29 1.47
C HIS A 81 -10.17 -14.69 0.43
N ARG A 82 -11.45 -14.50 0.78
CA ARG A 82 -12.61 -14.93 -0.02
C ARG A 82 -12.79 -14.19 -1.35
N GLU A 83 -12.14 -13.04 -1.54
CA GLU A 83 -12.37 -12.19 -2.71
C GLU A 83 -11.67 -12.76 -3.97
N LEU A 84 -12.36 -12.75 -5.11
CA LEU A 84 -11.92 -13.40 -6.36
C LEU A 84 -10.54 -12.97 -6.88
N HIS A 85 -10.08 -11.78 -6.52
CA HIS A 85 -8.79 -11.27 -6.97
C HIS A 85 -7.60 -11.93 -6.24
N PHE A 86 -7.81 -12.47 -5.03
CA PHE A 86 -6.78 -13.24 -4.31
C PHE A 86 -6.47 -14.58 -4.95
N VAL A 87 -7.34 -15.09 -5.83
CA VAL A 87 -7.09 -16.32 -6.60
C VAL A 87 -5.77 -16.23 -7.39
N GLN A 88 -5.45 -15.06 -7.94
CA GLN A 88 -4.16 -14.83 -8.63
C GLN A 88 -2.98 -14.81 -7.66
N VAL A 89 -3.17 -14.25 -6.45
CA VAL A 89 -2.16 -14.22 -5.40
C VAL A 89 -1.87 -15.63 -4.90
N VAL A 90 -2.90 -16.43 -4.66
CA VAL A 90 -2.78 -17.85 -4.27
C VAL A 90 -2.01 -18.61 -5.36
N SER A 91 -2.39 -18.44 -6.63
CA SER A 91 -1.66 -19.05 -7.74
C SER A 91 -0.19 -18.66 -7.77
N ARG A 92 0.14 -17.39 -7.49
CA ARG A 92 1.52 -16.91 -7.40
C ARG A 92 2.27 -17.60 -6.24
N LYS A 93 1.74 -17.56 -5.02
CA LYS A 93 2.38 -18.16 -3.83
C LYS A 93 2.58 -19.67 -3.97
N MET A 94 1.59 -20.38 -4.52
CA MET A 94 1.74 -21.82 -4.84
C MET A 94 2.90 -22.08 -5.79
N ARG A 95 3.04 -21.26 -6.85
CA ARG A 95 4.14 -21.40 -7.81
C ARG A 95 5.49 -20.98 -7.22
N GLU A 96 5.51 -20.02 -6.31
CA GLU A 96 6.72 -19.61 -5.57
C GLU A 96 7.25 -20.74 -4.69
N LEU A 97 6.36 -21.41 -3.94
CA LEU A 97 6.69 -22.60 -3.14
C LEU A 97 7.13 -23.77 -4.02
N ALA A 98 6.48 -23.98 -5.16
CA ALA A 98 6.87 -25.05 -6.07
C ALA A 98 8.24 -24.82 -6.72
N ARG A 99 8.61 -23.57 -7.03
CA ARG A 99 9.98 -23.26 -7.49
C ARG A 99 11.01 -23.56 -6.41
N LEU A 100 10.72 -23.18 -5.17
CA LEU A 100 11.59 -23.50 -4.05
C LEU A 100 11.74 -25.02 -3.90
N LEU A 101 10.65 -25.78 -3.91
CA LEU A 101 10.68 -27.24 -3.81
C LEU A 101 11.48 -27.89 -4.96
N MET A 102 11.35 -27.38 -6.18
CA MET A 102 12.14 -27.86 -7.32
C MET A 102 13.64 -27.60 -7.14
N GLU A 103 14.02 -26.50 -6.50
CA GLU A 103 15.42 -26.19 -6.24
C GLU A 103 15.98 -27.03 -5.09
N ILE A 104 15.20 -27.21 -4.01
CA ILE A 104 15.55 -28.11 -2.90
C ILE A 104 15.81 -29.51 -3.42
N LYS A 105 14.97 -30.02 -4.32
CA LYS A 105 15.14 -31.35 -4.95
C LYS A 105 16.45 -31.54 -5.70
N LYS A 106 17.03 -30.46 -6.23
CA LYS A 106 18.34 -30.52 -6.90
C LYS A 106 19.49 -30.58 -5.90
N LEU A 107 19.32 -29.92 -4.75
CA LEU A 107 20.32 -29.90 -3.68
C LEU A 107 20.29 -31.18 -2.83
N ASP A 108 19.10 -31.72 -2.58
CA ASP A 108 18.87 -32.93 -1.79
C ASP A 108 17.78 -33.78 -2.43
N LEU A 109 18.19 -34.92 -3.00
CA LEU A 109 17.32 -35.89 -3.66
C LEU A 109 16.39 -36.61 -2.66
N SER A 110 16.68 -36.58 -1.36
CA SER A 110 15.82 -37.20 -0.33
C SER A 110 14.51 -36.45 -0.12
N VAL A 111 14.41 -35.19 -0.57
CA VAL A 111 13.21 -34.36 -0.43
C VAL A 111 12.25 -34.60 -1.60
N VAL A 112 11.13 -35.29 -1.36
CA VAL A 112 10.11 -35.50 -2.40
C VAL A 112 8.98 -34.47 -2.29
N THR A 113 8.59 -34.10 -1.08
CA THR A 113 7.51 -33.14 -0.79
C THR A 113 8.01 -31.94 -0.01
N LEU A 114 7.25 -30.84 -0.02
CA LEU A 114 7.56 -29.68 0.81
C LEU A 114 7.57 -30.04 2.30
N PHE A 115 6.72 -30.99 2.72
CA PHE A 115 6.70 -31.48 4.10
C PHE A 115 8.04 -32.09 4.52
N ASP A 116 8.70 -32.84 3.62
CA ASP A 116 10.00 -33.47 3.90
C ASP A 116 11.13 -32.45 4.04
N ALA A 117 10.96 -31.25 3.49
CA ALA A 117 11.90 -30.14 3.59
C ALA A 117 11.77 -29.35 4.90
N LEU A 118 10.63 -29.42 5.59
CA LEU A 118 10.35 -28.69 6.83
C LEU A 118 10.93 -29.39 8.07
N LYS A 119 12.22 -29.75 8.01
CA LYS A 119 12.95 -30.37 9.13
C LYS A 119 14.10 -29.46 9.55
N PRO A 120 14.46 -29.41 10.85
CA PRO A 120 15.56 -28.57 11.34
C PRO A 120 16.88 -28.81 10.60
N HIS A 121 17.25 -30.07 10.38
CA HIS A 121 18.48 -30.45 9.67
C HIS A 121 18.53 -30.03 8.20
N LYS A 122 17.39 -29.60 7.62
CA LYS A 122 17.30 -29.15 6.23
C LYS A 122 17.20 -27.63 6.11
N TYR A 123 17.31 -26.91 7.23
CA TYR A 123 17.22 -25.45 7.26
C TYR A 123 18.25 -24.78 6.33
N ASP A 124 19.51 -25.18 6.38
CA ASP A 124 20.56 -24.60 5.54
C ASP A 124 20.30 -24.83 4.04
N ILE A 125 19.69 -25.98 3.71
CA ILE A 125 19.25 -26.29 2.34
C ILE A 125 18.11 -25.37 1.92
N LEU A 126 17.15 -25.06 2.82
CA LEU A 126 16.07 -24.10 2.55
C LEU A 126 16.62 -22.71 2.28
N VAL A 127 17.60 -22.26 3.07
CA VAL A 127 18.26 -20.96 2.88
C VAL A 127 18.99 -20.93 1.54
N LYS A 128 19.82 -21.93 1.25
CA LYS A 128 20.56 -22.04 -0.02
C LYS A 128 19.63 -22.09 -1.23
N ALA A 129 18.57 -22.89 -1.18
CA ALA A 129 17.57 -22.96 -2.24
C ALA A 129 16.83 -21.62 -2.44
N THR A 130 16.57 -20.88 -1.36
CA THR A 130 15.95 -19.55 -1.44
C THR A 130 16.89 -18.54 -2.09
N LYS A 131 18.19 -18.56 -1.76
CA LYS A 131 19.21 -17.73 -2.41
C LYS A 131 19.29 -18.00 -3.92
N LEU A 132 19.35 -19.26 -4.32
CA LEU A 132 19.38 -19.64 -5.73
C LEU A 132 18.11 -19.21 -6.48
N THR A 133 16.93 -19.45 -5.91
CA THR A 133 15.64 -19.10 -6.55
C THR A 133 15.38 -17.60 -6.64
N SER A 134 15.95 -16.81 -5.72
CA SER A 134 15.89 -15.35 -5.74
C SER A 134 16.96 -14.70 -6.63
N GLY A 135 17.90 -15.50 -7.15
CA GLY A 135 19.03 -15.03 -7.96
C GLY A 135 19.99 -14.22 -7.12
N TYR A 136 20.41 -14.77 -5.98
CA TYR A 136 21.50 -14.23 -5.16
C TYR A 136 22.83 -14.38 -5.88
N ASP A 137 23.63 -13.32 -5.84
CA ASP A 137 24.99 -13.28 -6.34
C ASP A 137 25.95 -13.23 -5.15
N ASP A 138 26.84 -14.23 -5.04
CA ASP A 138 27.76 -14.36 -3.91
C ASP A 138 28.87 -13.29 -3.94
N GLU A 139 29.22 -12.76 -5.12
CA GLU A 139 30.25 -11.73 -5.27
C GLU A 139 29.74 -10.36 -4.83
N SER A 140 28.59 -9.94 -5.35
CA SER A 140 27.99 -8.64 -4.99
C SER A 140 27.15 -8.67 -3.71
N GLN A 141 26.87 -9.85 -3.16
CA GLN A 141 25.93 -10.09 -2.05
C GLN A 141 24.52 -9.52 -2.31
N THR A 142 24.11 -9.43 -3.58
CA THR A 142 22.83 -8.86 -3.98
C THR A 142 21.86 -9.89 -4.53
N TYR A 143 20.57 -9.58 -4.44
CA TYR A 143 19.46 -10.36 -4.96
C TYR A 143 18.88 -9.72 -6.21
N LYS A 144 18.68 -10.54 -7.25
CA LYS A 144 17.87 -10.15 -8.41
C LYS A 144 16.41 -9.92 -8.03
N SER A 145 15.85 -10.76 -7.17
CA SER A 145 14.46 -10.67 -6.67
C SER A 145 14.38 -10.59 -5.14
N PRO A 146 14.77 -9.46 -4.51
CA PRO A 146 14.83 -9.34 -3.05
C PRO A 146 13.46 -9.53 -2.37
N THR A 147 12.37 -9.03 -2.98
CA THR A 147 11.00 -9.17 -2.43
C THR A 147 10.57 -10.63 -2.31
N TYR A 148 10.97 -11.49 -3.24
CA TYR A 148 10.69 -12.93 -3.16
C TYR A 148 11.43 -13.56 -1.98
N ALA A 149 12.72 -13.24 -1.83
CA ALA A 149 13.56 -13.76 -0.74
C ALA A 149 13.00 -13.36 0.64
N MET A 150 12.62 -12.10 0.80
CA MET A 150 12.03 -11.58 2.05
C MET A 150 10.70 -12.25 2.39
N ASN A 151 9.80 -12.38 1.42
CA ASN A 151 8.46 -12.94 1.65
C ASN A 151 8.44 -14.47 1.83
N MET A 152 9.51 -15.16 1.41
CA MET A 152 9.57 -16.61 1.48
C MET A 152 9.57 -17.12 2.92
N GLY A 153 10.29 -16.46 3.84
CA GLY A 153 10.30 -16.86 5.26
C GLY A 153 8.91 -16.85 5.89
N THR A 154 8.12 -15.80 5.65
CA THR A 154 6.72 -15.72 6.11
C THR A 154 5.86 -16.83 5.49
N THR A 155 6.06 -17.12 4.20
CA THR A 155 5.29 -18.16 3.50
C THR A 155 5.64 -19.55 4.00
N LEU A 156 6.91 -19.82 4.29
CA LEU A 156 7.38 -21.07 4.90
C LEU A 156 6.83 -21.27 6.31
N LYS A 157 6.86 -20.24 7.16
CA LYS A 157 6.23 -20.28 8.49
C LYS A 157 4.75 -20.66 8.40
N GLN A 158 4.00 -20.05 7.49
CA GLN A 158 2.60 -20.40 7.26
C GLN A 158 2.42 -21.84 6.77
N CYS A 159 3.37 -22.38 6.00
CA CYS A 159 3.37 -23.79 5.61
C CYS A 159 3.65 -24.71 6.81
N CYS A 160 4.60 -24.34 7.69
CA CYS A 160 4.84 -25.06 8.95
C CYS A 160 3.59 -25.09 9.84
N ASP A 161 2.87 -23.97 9.98
CA ASP A 161 1.63 -23.93 10.75
C ASP A 161 0.55 -24.88 10.17
N VAL A 162 0.46 -24.96 8.84
CA VAL A 162 -0.47 -25.88 8.17
C VAL A 162 -0.04 -27.34 8.37
N ALA A 163 1.27 -27.62 8.28
CA ALA A 163 1.83 -28.94 8.53
C ALA A 163 1.56 -29.39 9.97
N LEU A 164 1.82 -28.51 10.95
CA LEU A 164 1.54 -28.75 12.37
C LEU A 164 0.06 -29.05 12.61
N LEU A 165 -0.85 -28.25 12.03
CA LEU A 165 -2.29 -28.51 12.13
C LEU A 165 -2.70 -29.87 11.55
N HIS A 166 -2.04 -30.35 10.49
CA HIS A 166 -2.32 -31.67 9.94
C HIS A 166 -1.85 -32.80 10.86
N VAL A 167 -0.69 -32.65 11.52
CA VAL A 167 -0.19 -33.61 12.51
C VAL A 167 -1.15 -33.65 13.71
N LEU A 168 -1.52 -32.49 14.25
CA LEU A 168 -2.44 -32.37 15.39
C LEU A 168 -3.86 -32.88 15.11
N LYS A 169 -4.37 -32.77 13.87
CA LYS A 169 -5.69 -33.30 13.51
C LYS A 169 -5.69 -34.81 13.31
N LYS A 170 -4.55 -35.39 12.92
CA LYS A 170 -4.38 -36.84 12.75
C LYS A 170 -4.14 -37.57 14.08
N SER A 171 -3.60 -36.88 15.10
CA SER A 171 -3.30 -37.46 16.41
C SER A 171 -4.52 -37.84 17.27
N LYS A 172 -5.75 -37.58 16.81
CA LYS A 172 -6.99 -38.01 17.50
C LYS A 172 -7.17 -39.53 17.60
N SER A 173 -6.30 -40.34 16.99
CA SER A 173 -6.37 -41.81 16.98
C SER A 173 -5.19 -42.50 17.70
N LEU A 174 -4.69 -41.91 18.79
CA LEU A 174 -3.47 -42.22 19.58
C LEU A 174 -2.20 -41.46 19.11
N PRO A 175 -1.44 -40.83 20.03
CA PRO A 175 -0.12 -40.31 19.74
C PRO A 175 0.89 -41.46 19.62
N THR A 176 1.18 -41.88 18.39
CA THR A 176 2.41 -42.63 18.12
C THR A 176 3.61 -41.73 18.36
N VAL A 177 4.69 -42.27 18.94
CA VAL A 177 5.95 -41.55 19.27
C VAL A 177 6.47 -40.74 18.08
N ASP A 178 6.27 -41.25 16.85
CA ASP A 178 6.66 -40.56 15.61
C ASP A 178 5.95 -39.23 15.38
N ASN A 179 4.68 -39.09 15.76
CA ASN A 179 3.93 -37.85 15.56
C ASN A 179 4.44 -36.73 16.49
N ALA A 180 4.85 -37.08 17.71
CA ALA A 180 5.43 -36.13 18.66
C ALA A 180 6.80 -35.61 18.20
N ASN A 181 7.64 -36.49 17.64
CA ASN A 181 8.92 -36.12 17.06
C ASN A 181 8.75 -35.20 15.84
N VAL A 182 7.82 -35.53 14.94
CA VAL A 182 7.51 -34.68 13.77
C VAL A 182 6.94 -33.32 14.20
N GLU A 183 6.12 -33.28 15.24
CA GLU A 183 5.63 -32.02 15.81
C GLU A 183 6.77 -31.17 16.37
N ALA A 184 7.69 -31.77 17.13
CA ALA A 184 8.87 -31.10 17.67
C ALA A 184 9.75 -30.55 16.54
N ASP A 185 10.04 -31.36 15.51
CA ASP A 185 10.82 -30.95 14.34
C ASP A 185 10.22 -29.72 13.64
N ILE A 186 8.90 -29.69 13.43
CA ILE A 186 8.23 -28.56 12.78
C ILE A 186 8.30 -27.31 13.66
N LYS A 187 8.11 -27.45 14.99
CA LYS A 187 8.22 -26.31 15.93
C LYS A 187 9.64 -25.75 15.97
N THR A 188 10.66 -26.61 16.03
CA THR A 188 12.06 -26.21 15.95
C THR A 188 12.37 -25.54 14.61
N CYS A 189 11.84 -26.04 13.51
CA CYS A 189 11.98 -25.41 12.19
C CYS A 189 11.35 -24.00 12.14
N ILE A 190 10.17 -23.80 12.76
CA ILE A 190 9.56 -22.47 12.90
C ILE A 190 10.49 -21.53 13.68
N GLN A 191 11.04 -21.99 14.82
CA GLN A 191 11.96 -21.19 15.63
C GLN A 191 13.22 -20.81 14.84
N LEU A 192 13.79 -21.73 14.06
CA LEU A 192 14.94 -21.44 13.19
C LEU A 192 14.60 -20.39 12.12
N ILE A 193 13.42 -20.48 11.49
CA ILE A 193 12.97 -19.48 10.52
C ILE A 193 12.77 -18.12 11.20
N GLU A 194 12.22 -18.07 12.41
CA GLU A 194 12.00 -16.79 13.12
C GLU A 194 13.30 -16.15 13.60
N ALA A 195 14.22 -16.95 14.13
CA ALA A 195 15.48 -16.46 14.69
C ALA A 195 16.49 -16.09 13.59
N ASN A 196 16.71 -16.98 12.61
CA ASN A 196 17.88 -16.89 11.74
C ASN A 196 17.58 -16.31 10.35
N TRP A 197 16.34 -16.39 9.86
CA TRP A 197 16.01 -15.96 8.49
C TRP A 197 16.29 -14.48 8.25
N ARG A 198 16.20 -13.67 9.32
CA ARG A 198 16.57 -12.25 9.29
C ARG A 198 18.03 -12.05 8.89
N PHE A 199 18.93 -12.83 9.46
CA PHE A 199 20.37 -12.70 9.25
C PHE A 199 20.79 -13.34 7.93
N ASP A 200 20.22 -14.48 7.60
CA ASP A 200 20.62 -15.24 6.42
C ASP A 200 20.13 -14.63 5.09
N ILE A 201 18.95 -13.98 5.11
CA ILE A 201 18.26 -13.54 3.89
C ILE A 201 17.69 -12.12 4.04
N SER A 202 16.82 -11.88 5.03
CA SER A 202 15.97 -10.67 5.01
C SER A 202 16.74 -9.36 5.08
N THR A 203 17.85 -9.31 5.81
CA THR A 203 18.63 -8.07 5.99
C THR A 203 19.26 -7.64 4.66
N ASN A 204 19.96 -8.54 3.98
CA ASN A 204 20.55 -8.27 2.67
C ASN A 204 19.47 -7.93 1.63
N ALA A 205 18.38 -8.69 1.60
CA ALA A 205 17.27 -8.42 0.70
C ALA A 205 16.60 -7.05 0.96
N ALA A 206 16.46 -6.64 2.23
CA ALA A 206 15.92 -5.34 2.60
C ALA A 206 16.88 -4.20 2.21
N ASN A 207 18.18 -4.40 2.42
CA ASN A 207 19.21 -3.45 2.02
C ASN A 207 19.21 -3.24 0.50
N ASP A 208 19.14 -4.31 -0.29
CA ASP A 208 19.02 -4.22 -1.75
C ASP A 208 17.79 -3.42 -2.19
N LEU A 209 16.65 -3.64 -1.54
CA LEU A 209 15.44 -2.89 -1.84
C LEU A 209 15.59 -1.40 -1.51
N ASN A 210 16.37 -1.06 -0.49
CA ASN A 210 16.62 0.32 -0.09
C ASN A 210 17.66 0.98 -1.02
N LEU A 211 18.76 0.29 -1.34
CA LEU A 211 19.78 0.74 -2.29
C LEU A 211 19.16 1.02 -3.67
N LYS A 212 18.30 0.11 -4.16
CA LYS A 212 17.55 0.30 -5.42
C LYS A 212 16.56 1.47 -5.39
N LYS A 213 16.23 2.02 -4.21
CA LYS A 213 15.36 3.20 -4.06
C LYS A 213 16.13 4.51 -4.02
N TRP A 214 17.32 4.56 -3.43
CA TRP A 214 18.02 5.81 -3.12
C TRP A 214 18.23 6.72 -4.34
N ASN A 215 18.70 6.17 -5.46
CA ASN A 215 19.00 6.95 -6.66
C ASN A 215 17.89 6.86 -7.73
N LYS A 216 16.72 6.32 -7.37
CA LYS A 216 15.64 6.14 -8.34
C LYS A 216 14.87 7.45 -8.48
N VAL A 217 15.13 8.17 -9.58
CA VAL A 217 14.38 9.37 -9.95
C VAL A 217 12.88 9.07 -9.95
N THR A 218 12.15 9.71 -9.03
CA THR A 218 10.70 9.60 -9.01
C THR A 218 10.14 10.53 -10.08
N LEU A 219 9.81 9.94 -11.23
CA LEU A 219 9.03 10.62 -12.27
C LEU A 219 7.65 11.02 -11.70
N VAL A 220 7.45 12.32 -11.54
CA VAL A 220 6.17 12.91 -11.18
C VAL A 220 5.44 13.36 -12.46
N PRO A 221 4.12 13.11 -12.59
CA PRO A 221 3.32 13.62 -13.70
C PRO A 221 3.46 15.14 -13.85
N LEU A 222 3.72 15.61 -15.07
CA LEU A 222 3.68 17.03 -15.39
C LEU A 222 2.22 17.53 -15.40
N ALA A 223 1.98 18.75 -14.93
CA ALA A 223 0.64 19.35 -14.96
C ALA A 223 0.10 19.47 -16.40
N THR A 224 0.99 19.74 -17.36
CA THR A 224 0.69 19.76 -18.80
C THR A 224 0.21 18.39 -19.30
N ASP A 225 0.92 17.32 -18.95
CA ASP A 225 0.56 15.95 -19.33
C ASP A 225 -0.78 15.51 -18.70
N LEU A 226 -1.07 15.96 -17.47
CA LEU A 226 -2.36 15.71 -16.82
C LEU A 226 -3.51 16.40 -17.54
N LYS A 227 -3.29 17.63 -18.02
CA LYS A 227 -4.27 18.37 -18.82
C LYS A 227 -4.51 17.68 -20.16
N LEU A 228 -3.45 17.30 -20.89
CA LEU A 228 -3.55 16.55 -22.14
C LEU A 228 -4.34 15.24 -21.98
N LEU A 229 -4.07 14.48 -20.92
CA LEU A 229 -4.82 13.26 -20.63
C LEU A 229 -6.30 13.55 -20.34
N LYS A 230 -6.62 14.58 -19.53
CA LYS A 230 -8.00 14.96 -19.23
C LYS A 230 -8.75 15.35 -20.51
N ASP A 231 -8.16 16.22 -21.33
CA ASP A 231 -8.78 16.75 -22.54
C ASP A 231 -8.98 15.65 -23.58
N TYR A 232 -8.01 14.75 -23.73
CA TYR A 232 -8.14 13.56 -24.57
C TYR A 232 -9.29 12.65 -24.11
N LEU A 233 -9.39 12.37 -22.81
CA LEU A 233 -10.49 11.54 -22.25
C LEU A 233 -11.85 12.18 -22.47
N MET A 234 -11.97 13.51 -22.33
CA MET A 234 -13.21 14.25 -22.60
C MET A 234 -13.63 14.13 -24.07
N LYS A 235 -12.69 14.35 -24.99
CA LYS A 235 -12.92 14.25 -26.44
C LYS A 235 -13.37 12.84 -26.83
N VAL A 236 -12.67 11.81 -26.32
CA VAL A 236 -13.05 10.42 -26.61
C VAL A 236 -14.42 10.11 -26.04
N ALA A 237 -14.72 10.51 -24.80
CA ALA A 237 -16.02 10.27 -24.17
C ALA A 237 -17.17 10.89 -24.98
N ALA A 238 -17.06 12.16 -25.38
CA ALA A 238 -18.08 12.83 -26.19
C ALA A 238 -18.35 12.11 -27.52
N ASN A 239 -17.29 11.65 -28.19
CA ASN A 239 -17.44 10.87 -29.43
C ASN A 239 -18.18 9.55 -29.16
N GLN A 240 -17.82 8.81 -28.10
CA GLN A 240 -18.48 7.54 -27.78
C GLN A 240 -19.94 7.71 -27.35
N VAL A 241 -20.26 8.80 -26.64
CA VAL A 241 -21.65 9.15 -26.29
C VAL A 241 -22.48 9.32 -27.56
N SER A 242 -22.01 10.10 -28.53
CA SER A 242 -22.74 10.30 -29.79
C SER A 242 -22.91 9.00 -30.59
N MET A 243 -21.95 8.08 -30.51
CA MET A 243 -22.04 6.76 -31.15
C MET A 243 -23.04 5.83 -30.45
N LEU A 244 -23.11 5.88 -29.11
CA LEU A 244 -24.04 5.07 -28.32
C LEU A 244 -25.48 5.58 -28.41
N GLN A 245 -25.67 6.89 -28.47
CA GLN A 245 -26.99 7.48 -28.72
C GLN A 245 -27.56 7.08 -30.08
N LYS A 246 -26.69 6.95 -31.11
CA LYS A 246 -27.10 6.46 -32.44
C LYS A 246 -27.31 4.94 -32.47
N ASN A 247 -26.46 4.18 -31.78
CA ASN A 247 -26.55 2.73 -31.71
C ASN A 247 -26.27 2.24 -30.28
N PRO A 248 -27.33 2.02 -29.48
CA PRO A 248 -27.20 1.58 -28.08
C PRO A 248 -26.57 0.19 -27.89
N SER A 249 -26.43 -0.59 -28.96
CA SER A 249 -25.85 -1.95 -28.93
C SER A 249 -24.36 -1.99 -29.32
N ASN A 250 -23.70 -0.84 -29.47
CA ASN A 250 -22.31 -0.78 -29.89
C ASN A 250 -21.32 -1.10 -28.73
N GLU A 251 -20.88 -2.36 -28.65
CA GLU A 251 -19.96 -2.84 -27.61
C GLU A 251 -18.61 -2.08 -27.55
N LYS A 252 -18.07 -1.66 -28.69
CA LYS A 252 -16.77 -0.94 -28.74
C LYS A 252 -16.90 0.47 -28.17
N ALA A 253 -17.98 1.16 -28.53
CA ALA A 253 -18.26 2.49 -28.02
C ALA A 253 -18.57 2.46 -26.53
N TYR A 254 -19.35 1.47 -26.09
CA TYR A 254 -19.63 1.19 -24.68
C TYR A 254 -18.36 0.97 -23.87
N THR A 255 -17.49 0.06 -24.32
CA THR A 255 -16.24 -0.26 -23.63
C THR A 255 -15.35 0.97 -23.51
N SER A 256 -15.26 1.77 -24.58
CA SER A 256 -14.43 2.97 -24.59
C SER A 256 -15.00 4.07 -23.69
N LEU A 257 -16.33 4.26 -23.65
CA LEU A 257 -16.97 5.18 -22.71
C LEU A 257 -16.77 4.73 -21.25
N LEU A 258 -16.95 3.43 -20.98
CA LEU A 258 -16.72 2.82 -19.66
C LEU A 258 -15.28 3.05 -19.16
N GLU A 259 -14.30 2.82 -20.03
CA GLU A 259 -12.88 3.01 -19.74
C GLU A 259 -12.52 4.49 -19.51
N THR A 260 -13.04 5.40 -20.34
CA THR A 260 -12.78 6.84 -20.18
C THR A 260 -13.36 7.37 -18.89
N VAL A 261 -14.61 7.03 -18.56
CA VAL A 261 -15.25 7.36 -17.29
C VAL A 261 -14.43 6.83 -16.10
N TYR A 262 -13.98 5.58 -16.15
CA TYR A 262 -13.13 5.01 -15.11
C TYR A 262 -11.84 5.82 -14.90
N CYS A 263 -11.14 6.17 -15.99
CA CYS A 263 -9.93 6.99 -15.93
C CYS A 263 -10.21 8.37 -15.34
N ARG A 264 -11.30 9.02 -15.74
CA ARG A 264 -11.67 10.35 -15.24
C ARG A 264 -11.94 10.34 -13.74
N LEU A 265 -12.70 9.36 -13.25
CA LEU A 265 -12.92 9.19 -11.81
C LEU A 265 -11.65 8.91 -11.03
N LEU A 266 -10.76 8.10 -11.59
CA LEU A 266 -9.47 7.80 -10.98
C LEU A 266 -8.55 9.03 -10.92
N LEU A 267 -8.56 9.86 -11.97
CA LEU A 267 -7.79 11.10 -12.03
C LEU A 267 -8.29 12.10 -10.99
N LEU A 268 -9.61 12.29 -10.86
CA LEU A 268 -10.19 13.21 -9.89
C LEU A 268 -9.91 12.76 -8.45
N ASN A 269 -10.21 11.51 -8.13
CA ASN A 269 -10.20 11.03 -6.75
C ASN A 269 -8.85 10.46 -6.29
N ARG A 270 -7.89 10.29 -7.21
CA ARG A 270 -6.58 9.67 -6.94
C ARG A 270 -6.70 8.33 -6.17
N ARG A 271 -7.71 7.50 -6.50
CA ARG A 271 -8.07 6.20 -5.86
C ARG A 271 -7.26 5.02 -6.38
N ARG A 272 -7.05 3.97 -5.57
CA ARG A 272 -6.24 2.83 -6.04
C ARG A 272 -7.02 2.15 -7.15
N PRO A 273 -6.39 1.66 -8.23
CA PRO A 273 -7.14 1.09 -9.34
C PRO A 273 -8.05 -0.06 -8.87
N GLY A 274 -7.56 -0.84 -7.90
CA GLY A 274 -8.30 -1.93 -7.27
C GLY A 274 -9.57 -1.52 -6.52
N GLU A 275 -9.56 -0.36 -5.84
CA GLU A 275 -10.70 0.13 -5.07
C GLU A 275 -11.84 0.51 -6.03
N LEU A 276 -11.53 1.28 -7.08
CA LEU A 276 -12.52 1.77 -8.02
C LEU A 276 -13.00 0.68 -9.01
N GLN A 277 -12.12 -0.21 -9.48
CA GLN A 277 -12.49 -1.22 -10.48
C GLN A 277 -13.52 -2.23 -9.94
N ARG A 278 -13.58 -2.41 -8.62
CA ARG A 278 -14.48 -3.34 -7.94
C ARG A 278 -15.73 -2.67 -7.37
N LEU A 279 -16.00 -1.43 -7.75
CA LEU A 279 -17.21 -0.70 -7.33
C LEU A 279 -18.47 -1.45 -7.80
N PRO A 280 -19.34 -1.94 -6.90
CA PRO A 280 -20.59 -2.57 -7.28
C PRO A 280 -21.63 -1.57 -7.79
N ILE A 281 -22.50 -1.99 -8.70
CA ILE A 281 -23.58 -1.14 -9.26
C ILE A 281 -24.52 -0.65 -8.16
N HIS A 282 -24.91 -1.53 -7.24
CA HIS A 282 -25.85 -1.17 -6.17
C HIS A 282 -25.34 -0.02 -5.31
N VAL A 283 -24.03 0.08 -5.06
CA VAL A 283 -23.44 1.18 -4.27
C VAL A 283 -23.59 2.53 -4.97
N TYR A 284 -23.51 2.55 -6.31
CA TYR A 284 -23.74 3.77 -7.08
C TYR A 284 -25.22 4.15 -7.13
N LYS A 285 -26.11 3.15 -7.27
CA LYS A 285 -27.58 3.36 -7.30
C LYS A 285 -28.15 3.74 -5.93
N SER A 286 -27.66 3.14 -4.85
CA SER A 286 -28.11 3.39 -3.47
C SER A 286 -27.51 4.66 -2.88
N ALA A 287 -26.49 5.24 -3.51
CA ALA A 287 -25.93 6.50 -3.07
C ALA A 287 -26.98 7.59 -3.23
N ILE A 288 -27.36 8.13 -2.07
CA ILE A 288 -28.45 9.07 -1.87
C ILE A 288 -28.31 10.23 -2.88
N SER A 289 -29.41 10.48 -3.61
CA SER A 289 -29.62 11.69 -4.42
C SER A 289 -29.51 12.94 -3.54
N GLU A 290 -29.30 14.09 -4.16
CA GLU A 290 -28.98 15.39 -3.56
C GLU A 290 -29.85 15.83 -2.35
N GLU A 291 -31.00 15.21 -2.12
CA GLU A 291 -32.03 15.55 -1.12
C GLU A 291 -31.63 15.36 0.37
N HIS A 292 -30.67 14.50 0.72
CA HIS A 292 -30.23 14.37 2.13
C HIS A 292 -29.05 15.27 2.53
N ASN A 293 -28.38 15.93 1.58
CA ASN A 293 -27.33 16.90 1.93
C ASN A 293 -27.91 18.19 2.55
N GLN A 294 -29.24 18.37 2.50
CA GLN A 294 -29.99 19.42 3.20
C GLN A 294 -30.34 19.06 4.65
N ALA A 295 -30.02 17.86 5.13
CA ALA A 295 -30.45 17.40 6.47
C ALA A 295 -29.71 18.06 7.66
N TYR A 296 -28.76 18.97 7.41
CA TYR A 296 -28.06 19.71 8.47
C TYR A 296 -27.89 21.19 8.08
N GLU A 297 -28.91 22.00 8.35
CA GLU A 297 -28.90 23.45 8.09
C GLU A 297 -27.71 24.16 8.75
N GLU A 298 -27.34 23.78 9.97
CA GLU A 298 -26.20 24.36 10.72
C GLU A 298 -24.85 24.21 10.01
N PHE A 299 -24.64 23.11 9.26
CA PHE A 299 -23.41 22.89 8.52
C PHE A 299 -23.40 23.68 7.20
N SER A 300 -24.58 24.01 6.67
CA SER A 300 -24.69 24.80 5.45
C SER A 300 -24.19 26.23 5.67
N GLU A 301 -24.34 26.79 6.87
CA GLU A 301 -23.88 28.14 7.24
C GLU A 301 -22.36 28.22 7.46
N ALA A 302 -21.74 27.12 7.91
CA ALA A 302 -20.29 27.04 8.15
C ALA A 302 -19.44 26.89 6.88
N ILE A 303 -20.06 26.62 5.74
CA ILE A 303 -19.39 26.34 4.46
C ILE A 303 -19.46 27.57 3.55
N THR A 304 -18.37 27.86 2.83
CA THR A 304 -18.33 28.98 1.88
C THR A 304 -19.25 28.76 0.67
N GLU A 305 -19.67 29.83 -0.01
CA GLU A 305 -20.51 29.72 -1.22
C GLU A 305 -19.86 28.82 -2.28
N THR A 306 -18.54 28.92 -2.46
CA THR A 306 -17.81 28.09 -3.43
C THR A 306 -17.86 26.61 -3.09
N GLU A 307 -17.68 26.25 -1.82
CA GLU A 307 -17.75 24.87 -1.36
C GLU A 307 -19.18 24.33 -1.45
N ARG A 308 -20.20 25.16 -1.21
CA ARG A 308 -21.61 24.81 -1.38
C ARG A 308 -21.93 24.46 -2.84
N ILE A 309 -21.47 25.27 -3.79
CA ILE A 309 -21.60 25.01 -5.22
C ILE A 309 -20.88 23.70 -5.58
N LEU A 310 -19.66 23.49 -5.07
CA LEU A 310 -18.89 22.27 -5.31
C LEU A 310 -19.62 21.04 -4.77
N MET A 311 -20.15 21.08 -3.54
CA MET A 311 -20.91 19.97 -2.96
C MET A 311 -22.14 19.61 -3.80
N ARG A 312 -22.86 20.59 -4.34
CA ARG A 312 -24.00 20.37 -5.25
C ARG A 312 -23.56 19.76 -6.59
N SER A 313 -22.37 20.10 -7.07
CA SER A 313 -21.86 19.61 -8.37
C SER A 313 -21.35 18.16 -8.35
N PHE A 314 -21.09 17.59 -7.16
CA PHE A 314 -20.51 16.26 -6.99
C PHE A 314 -21.46 15.30 -6.28
N LYS A 315 -21.73 14.14 -6.90
CA LYS A 315 -22.29 12.99 -6.20
C LYS A 315 -21.20 12.31 -5.39
N ARG A 316 -21.42 12.15 -4.08
CA ARG A 316 -20.51 11.46 -3.16
C ARG A 316 -20.99 10.05 -2.90
N ILE A 317 -20.13 9.06 -3.15
CA ILE A 317 -20.37 7.66 -2.80
C ILE A 317 -19.29 7.16 -1.84
N VAL A 318 -19.59 6.19 -0.99
CA VAL A 318 -18.59 5.57 -0.09
C VAL A 318 -18.32 4.15 -0.55
N ILE A 319 -17.05 3.84 -0.85
CA ILE A 319 -16.61 2.53 -1.32
C ILE A 319 -15.75 1.84 -0.25
N ARG A 320 -15.67 0.51 -0.31
CA ARG A 320 -14.83 -0.26 0.61
C ARG A 320 -13.35 -0.14 0.25
N GLY A 321 -12.57 0.44 1.16
CA GLY A 321 -11.11 0.49 1.13
C GLY A 321 -10.44 -0.69 1.83
N LYS A 322 -9.11 -0.60 2.01
CA LYS A 322 -8.33 -1.60 2.76
C LYS A 322 -8.85 -1.75 4.20
N ARG A 323 -8.76 -2.97 4.75
CA ARG A 323 -9.19 -3.31 6.13
C ARG A 323 -10.65 -2.94 6.44
N GLY A 324 -11.52 -2.85 5.42
CA GLY A 324 -12.94 -2.55 5.60
C GLY A 324 -13.27 -1.07 5.84
N ARG A 325 -12.29 -0.16 5.81
CA ARG A 325 -12.52 1.28 5.94
C ARG A 325 -13.35 1.82 4.77
N GLY A 326 -14.39 2.60 5.05
CA GLY A 326 -15.14 3.34 4.03
C GLY A 326 -14.31 4.50 3.47
N VAL A 327 -14.31 4.66 2.14
CA VAL A 327 -13.52 5.66 1.44
C VAL A 327 -14.43 6.43 0.47
N PRO A 328 -14.51 7.77 0.55
CA PRO A 328 -15.41 8.55 -0.30
C PRO A 328 -14.90 8.64 -1.75
N VAL A 329 -15.81 8.73 -2.72
CA VAL A 329 -15.51 9.00 -4.14
C VAL A 329 -16.48 10.06 -4.63
N LEU A 330 -15.93 11.11 -5.23
CA LEU A 330 -16.66 12.23 -5.82
C LEU A 330 -16.83 11.98 -7.31
N ILE A 331 -18.04 12.22 -7.82
CA ILE A 331 -18.43 11.98 -9.22
C ILE A 331 -19.05 13.29 -9.75
N SER A 332 -18.40 13.93 -10.72
CA SER A 332 -18.91 15.17 -11.33
C SER A 332 -20.18 14.91 -12.12
N LYS A 333 -21.05 15.91 -12.25
CA LYS A 333 -22.34 15.79 -12.96
C LYS A 333 -22.21 15.19 -14.35
N ASP A 334 -21.28 15.69 -15.15
CA ASP A 334 -21.06 15.19 -16.51
C ASP A 334 -20.60 13.72 -16.56
N VAL A 335 -19.90 13.24 -15.53
CA VAL A 335 -19.55 11.82 -15.39
C VAL A 335 -20.76 10.99 -14.95
N GLN A 336 -21.65 11.55 -14.13
CA GLN A 336 -22.91 10.89 -13.76
C GLN A 336 -23.77 10.67 -15.00
N ASP A 337 -23.86 11.65 -15.91
CA ASP A 337 -24.62 11.53 -17.15
C ASP A 337 -24.06 10.41 -18.04
N HIS A 338 -22.73 10.34 -18.19
CA HIS A 338 -22.09 9.22 -18.88
C HIS A 338 -22.32 7.87 -18.20
N LEU A 339 -22.31 7.82 -16.86
CA LEU A 339 -22.60 6.59 -16.10
C LEU A 339 -24.06 6.15 -16.26
N ASN A 340 -25.00 7.09 -16.31
CA ASN A 340 -26.41 6.81 -16.52
C ASN A 340 -26.63 6.21 -17.92
N LEU A 341 -26.03 6.81 -18.96
CA LEU A 341 -26.05 6.25 -20.32
C LEU A 341 -25.42 4.85 -20.38
N ILE A 342 -24.30 4.63 -19.68
CA ILE A 342 -23.67 3.29 -19.55
C ILE A 342 -24.62 2.29 -18.88
N LEU A 343 -25.42 2.71 -17.89
CA LEU A 343 -26.35 1.82 -17.20
C LEU A 343 -27.58 1.52 -18.07
N GLU A 344 -28.07 2.49 -18.85
CA GLU A 344 -29.18 2.32 -19.79
C GLU A 344 -28.82 1.38 -20.95
N CYS A 345 -27.64 1.54 -21.55
CA CYS A 345 -27.16 0.65 -22.61
C CYS A 345 -26.71 -0.72 -22.10
N ARG A 346 -26.63 -0.93 -20.78
CA ARG A 346 -26.01 -2.13 -20.19
C ARG A 346 -26.76 -3.40 -20.56
N ASP A 347 -28.09 -3.37 -20.52
CA ASP A 347 -28.94 -4.53 -20.76
C ASP A 347 -28.89 -4.97 -22.24
N ASN A 348 -28.62 -4.04 -23.16
CA ASN A 348 -28.49 -4.33 -24.59
C ASN A 348 -27.14 -4.96 -24.96
N ILE A 349 -26.11 -4.76 -24.14
CA ILE A 349 -24.72 -5.16 -24.47
C ILE A 349 -24.24 -6.34 -23.61
N GLN A 350 -24.66 -6.42 -22.35
CA GLN A 350 -24.23 -7.48 -21.45
C GLN A 350 -25.14 -8.70 -21.54
N THR A 351 -24.66 -9.76 -22.18
CA THR A 351 -25.30 -11.08 -22.13
C THR A 351 -25.11 -11.79 -20.79
N VAL A 352 -24.05 -11.43 -20.05
CA VAL A 352 -23.70 -12.02 -18.75
C VAL A 352 -23.79 -10.96 -17.67
N SER A 353 -24.62 -11.21 -16.66
CA SER A 353 -24.79 -10.32 -15.50
C SER A 353 -23.45 -10.08 -14.79
N ASN A 354 -23.09 -8.81 -14.62
CA ASN A 354 -21.87 -8.38 -13.96
C ASN A 354 -22.19 -7.36 -12.86
N ILE A 355 -21.82 -7.70 -11.62
CA ILE A 355 -22.09 -6.91 -10.41
C ILE A 355 -21.34 -5.57 -10.36
N TYR A 356 -20.26 -5.43 -11.12
CA TYR A 356 -19.37 -4.28 -11.07
C TYR A 356 -19.85 -3.17 -11.99
N LEU A 357 -19.83 -1.92 -11.51
CA LEU A 357 -20.11 -0.73 -12.33
C LEU A 357 -19.21 -0.73 -13.57
N PHE A 358 -17.90 -0.93 -13.35
CA PHE A 358 -16.89 -1.06 -14.40
C PHE A 358 -16.68 -2.51 -14.85
N GLY A 359 -17.77 -3.18 -15.22
CA GLY A 359 -17.78 -4.55 -15.72
C GLY A 359 -17.40 -4.64 -17.20
N LYS A 360 -16.55 -5.61 -17.57
CA LYS A 360 -16.30 -5.89 -19.00
C LYS A 360 -17.58 -6.43 -19.66
N PRO A 361 -17.87 -6.05 -20.92
CA PRO A 361 -18.94 -6.69 -21.69
C PRO A 361 -18.75 -8.21 -21.73
N ASN A 362 -19.88 -8.93 -21.70
CA ASN A 362 -19.91 -10.40 -21.86
C ASN A 362 -18.98 -11.16 -20.88
N SER A 363 -18.73 -10.61 -19.69
CA SER A 363 -17.86 -11.21 -18.66
C SER A 363 -18.30 -10.79 -17.26
N GLN A 364 -18.06 -11.66 -16.27
CA GLN A 364 -18.25 -11.35 -14.84
C GLN A 364 -17.06 -10.59 -14.23
N GLU A 365 -16.00 -10.35 -15.00
CA GLU A 365 -14.81 -9.64 -14.52
C GLU A 365 -14.93 -8.13 -14.69
N PRO A 366 -14.36 -7.33 -13.76
CA PRO A 366 -14.23 -5.90 -13.97
C PRO A 366 -13.13 -5.59 -15.00
N ILE A 367 -13.12 -4.35 -15.49
CA ILE A 367 -11.97 -3.83 -16.24
C ILE A 367 -10.70 -3.85 -15.38
N ILE A 368 -9.54 -3.92 -16.03
CA ILE A 368 -8.25 -3.97 -15.33
C ILE A 368 -7.70 -2.54 -15.28
N GLY A 369 -7.90 -1.86 -14.15
CA GLY A 369 -7.67 -0.42 -14.05
C GLY A 369 -6.30 0.07 -14.52
N TYR A 370 -5.22 -0.64 -14.13
CA TYR A 370 -3.86 -0.29 -14.57
C TYR A 370 -3.69 -0.32 -16.10
N LYS A 371 -4.27 -1.34 -16.77
CA LYS A 371 -4.17 -1.47 -18.23
C LYS A 371 -4.92 -0.35 -18.93
N VAL A 372 -6.07 0.04 -18.39
CA VAL A 372 -6.90 1.11 -18.93
C VAL A 372 -6.15 2.44 -18.85
N ILE A 373 -5.64 2.84 -17.69
CA ILE A 373 -4.88 4.09 -17.55
C ILE A 373 -3.66 4.08 -18.49
N LYS A 374 -2.91 2.98 -18.51
CA LYS A 374 -1.73 2.85 -19.37
C LYS A 374 -2.07 3.02 -20.85
N LYS A 375 -3.20 2.46 -21.31
CA LYS A 375 -3.70 2.63 -22.68
C LYS A 375 -3.93 4.11 -23.00
N TYR A 376 -4.70 4.84 -22.18
CA TYR A 376 -5.01 6.25 -22.47
C TYR A 376 -3.81 7.19 -22.26
N ALA A 377 -2.91 6.87 -21.33
CA ALA A 377 -1.66 7.59 -21.14
C ALA A 377 -0.77 7.54 -22.40
N SER A 378 -0.71 6.39 -23.08
CA SER A 378 0.04 6.24 -24.33
C SER A 378 -0.65 6.93 -25.52
N LEU A 379 -1.96 7.15 -25.47
CA LEU A 379 -2.73 7.74 -26.58
C LEU A 379 -2.87 9.27 -26.48
N CYS A 380 -2.71 9.86 -25.29
CA CYS A 380 -2.93 11.29 -25.07
C CYS A 380 -1.74 12.19 -25.46
N GLN A 381 -0.73 11.66 -26.16
CA GLN A 381 0.45 12.40 -26.62
C GLN A 381 1.20 13.15 -25.49
N ALA A 382 1.13 12.63 -24.26
CA ALA A 382 1.89 13.17 -23.13
C ALA A 382 3.39 13.06 -23.39
N LYS A 383 4.19 14.02 -22.87
CA LYS A 383 5.65 13.97 -22.96
C LYS A 383 6.19 12.74 -22.23
N ASN A 384 5.62 12.46 -21.05
CA ASN A 384 6.01 11.33 -20.21
C ASN A 384 4.83 10.39 -19.88
N PRO A 385 4.36 9.55 -20.83
CA PRO A 385 3.23 8.64 -20.61
C PRO A 385 3.45 7.68 -19.42
N HIS A 386 4.69 7.25 -19.20
CA HIS A 386 5.05 6.36 -18.10
C HIS A 386 4.86 6.99 -16.72
N ALA A 387 4.83 8.32 -16.61
CA ALA A 387 4.54 9.05 -15.37
C ALA A 387 3.05 9.02 -14.99
N LEU A 388 2.16 8.78 -15.96
CA LEU A 388 0.70 8.79 -15.75
C LEU A 388 0.19 7.46 -15.19
N THR A 389 0.64 7.08 -13.99
CA THR A 389 0.17 5.88 -13.28
C THR A 389 -0.49 6.25 -11.95
N SER A 390 -1.44 5.44 -11.47
CA SER A 390 -2.17 5.72 -10.22
C SER A 390 -1.24 5.90 -9.00
N THR A 391 -0.10 5.19 -8.96
CA THR A 391 0.89 5.34 -7.90
C THR A 391 1.65 6.66 -7.98
N ARG A 392 2.03 7.10 -9.19
CA ARG A 392 2.71 8.37 -9.41
C ARG A 392 1.78 9.58 -9.28
N LEU A 393 0.52 9.46 -9.71
CA LEU A 393 -0.52 10.47 -9.49
C LEU A 393 -0.77 10.73 -7.99
N ARG A 394 -0.67 9.68 -7.18
CA ARG A 394 -0.69 9.76 -5.73
C ARG A 394 0.50 10.54 -5.18
N LYS A 395 1.71 10.19 -5.61
CA LYS A 395 2.93 10.92 -5.23
C LYS A 395 2.84 12.40 -5.58
N HIS A 396 2.39 12.73 -6.79
CA HIS A 396 2.12 14.10 -7.22
C HIS A 396 1.16 14.86 -6.31
N LEU A 397 0.09 14.23 -5.82
CA LEU A 397 -0.84 14.91 -4.90
C LEU A 397 -0.15 15.31 -3.59
N ALA A 398 0.70 14.47 -3.04
CA ALA A 398 1.43 14.82 -1.84
C ALA A 398 2.52 15.87 -2.07
N THR A 399 3.19 15.82 -3.23
CA THR A 399 4.06 16.91 -3.67
C THR A 399 3.33 18.25 -3.62
N LEU A 400 2.11 18.29 -4.17
CA LEU A 400 1.31 19.51 -4.16
C LEU A 400 0.93 19.94 -2.75
N THR A 401 0.62 19.01 -1.85
CA THR A 401 0.31 19.38 -0.45
C THR A 401 1.48 20.02 0.29
N GLN A 402 2.72 19.60 -0.03
CA GLN A 402 3.93 20.24 0.49
C GLN A 402 4.10 21.63 -0.12
N LEU A 403 3.92 21.77 -1.44
CA LEU A 403 4.01 23.06 -2.14
C LEU A 403 2.98 24.08 -1.64
N PHE A 404 1.76 23.62 -1.33
CA PHE A 404 0.69 24.47 -0.81
C PHE A 404 0.81 24.79 0.69
N ASN A 405 1.85 24.30 1.38
CA ASN A 405 2.04 24.50 2.83
C ASN A 405 0.77 24.21 3.64
N MET A 406 0.07 23.11 3.32
CA MET A 406 -1.18 22.74 3.99
C MET A 406 -0.98 22.54 5.49
N SER A 407 -1.96 22.94 6.30
CA SER A 407 -1.92 22.75 7.75
C SER A 407 -1.95 21.26 8.13
N GLU A 408 -1.54 20.92 9.35
CA GLU A 408 -1.60 19.52 9.82
C GLU A 408 -3.03 18.96 9.81
N ASN A 409 -4.02 19.79 10.10
CA ASN A 409 -5.43 19.42 10.08
C ASN A 409 -5.90 19.10 8.65
N ASP A 410 -5.55 19.94 7.67
CA ASP A 410 -5.94 19.72 6.26
C ASP A 410 -5.24 18.49 5.68
N MET A 411 -3.97 18.26 6.06
CA MET A 411 -3.25 17.03 5.69
C MET A 411 -3.90 15.78 6.30
N GLU A 412 -4.42 15.85 7.52
CA GLU A 412 -5.13 14.74 8.15
C GLU A 412 -6.47 14.47 7.45
N GLN A 413 -7.22 15.52 7.11
CA GLN A 413 -8.45 15.40 6.32
C GLN A 413 -8.18 14.78 4.94
N LEU A 414 -7.13 15.23 4.25
CA LEU A 414 -6.73 14.65 2.96
C LEU A 414 -6.30 13.19 3.10
N ALA A 415 -5.50 12.86 4.12
CA ALA A 415 -5.06 11.48 4.37
C ALA A 415 -6.27 10.56 4.64
N SER A 416 -7.22 11.03 5.46
CA SER A 416 -8.48 10.34 5.74
C SER A 416 -9.30 10.16 4.46
N PHE A 417 -9.45 11.22 3.65
CA PHE A 417 -10.08 11.14 2.34
C PHE A 417 -9.37 10.09 1.47
N MET A 418 -8.04 10.06 1.40
CA MET A 418 -7.28 9.09 0.62
C MET A 418 -7.31 7.65 1.17
N GLY A 419 -7.82 7.45 2.39
CA GLY A 419 -7.99 6.14 3.01
C GLY A 419 -6.74 5.62 3.72
N HIS A 420 -5.85 6.50 4.19
CA HIS A 420 -4.65 6.13 4.97
C HIS A 420 -4.45 7.06 6.18
N THR A 421 -3.52 6.73 7.08
CA THR A 421 -3.20 7.59 8.25
C THR A 421 -2.18 8.66 7.87
N LEU A 422 -2.12 9.76 8.62
CA LEU A 422 -1.16 10.84 8.39
C LEU A 422 0.29 10.33 8.36
N GLY A 423 0.65 9.39 9.24
CA GLY A 423 1.98 8.75 9.23
C GLY A 423 2.29 8.01 7.93
N ILE A 424 1.33 7.25 7.38
CA ILE A 424 1.47 6.58 6.08
C ILE A 424 1.54 7.62 4.95
N HIS A 425 0.81 8.73 5.06
CA HIS A 425 0.88 9.82 4.10
C HIS A 425 2.27 10.46 4.06
N ARG A 426 2.84 10.77 5.22
CA ARG A 426 4.20 11.31 5.34
C ARG A 426 5.24 10.30 4.81
N ALA A 427 5.16 9.03 5.19
CA ALA A 427 6.14 8.03 4.78
C ALA A 427 6.07 7.63 3.29
N SER A 428 4.85 7.50 2.74
CA SER A 428 4.66 6.96 1.38
C SER A 428 4.80 8.02 0.27
N TYR A 429 4.82 9.30 0.64
CA TYR A 429 4.71 10.38 -0.32
C TYR A 429 5.72 11.53 -0.17
N ARG A 430 6.82 11.27 0.55
CA ARG A 430 7.97 12.18 0.76
C ARG A 430 8.80 12.51 -0.49
N LEU A 431 8.20 12.53 -1.68
CA LEU A 431 8.88 13.01 -2.89
C LEU A 431 8.03 14.13 -3.48
N PRO A 432 8.55 15.38 -3.44
CA PRO A 432 9.90 15.80 -3.75
C PRO A 432 10.56 16.56 -2.58
N ASP A 433 10.85 15.84 -1.50
CA ASP A 433 11.78 16.33 -0.50
C ASP A 433 13.16 16.49 -1.15
N ASP A 434 13.62 15.57 -2.01
CA ASP A 434 14.97 15.64 -2.57
C ASP A 434 15.25 16.95 -3.32
N VAL A 435 14.40 17.42 -4.24
CA VAL A 435 14.70 18.67 -4.99
C VAL A 435 14.60 19.90 -4.08
N TYR A 436 13.55 19.99 -3.26
CA TYR A 436 13.33 21.15 -2.41
C TYR A 436 14.30 21.19 -1.22
N GLN A 437 14.56 20.04 -0.59
CA GLN A 437 15.58 19.89 0.45
C GLN A 437 16.98 20.06 -0.15
N THR A 438 17.31 19.48 -1.31
CA THR A 438 18.62 19.71 -1.94
C THR A 438 18.79 21.19 -2.28
N ALA A 439 17.79 21.88 -2.84
CA ALA A 439 17.90 23.31 -3.13
C ALA A 439 17.99 24.17 -1.85
N ARG A 440 17.26 23.82 -0.79
CA ARG A 440 17.32 24.55 0.49
C ARG A 440 18.57 24.25 1.28
N LEU A 441 18.97 22.99 1.36
CA LEU A 441 20.19 22.54 2.03
C LEU A 441 21.41 23.01 1.26
N SER A 442 21.42 22.98 -0.08
CA SER A 442 22.53 23.52 -0.87
C SER A 442 22.75 24.99 -0.54
N LYS A 443 21.68 25.78 -0.46
CA LYS A 443 21.74 27.18 -0.04
C LYS A 443 22.39 27.35 1.34
N ILE A 444 22.02 26.50 2.32
CA ILE A 444 22.63 26.52 3.67
C ILE A 444 24.09 26.09 3.62
N LEU A 445 24.40 25.00 2.91
CA LEU A 445 25.74 24.44 2.81
C LEU A 445 26.70 25.41 2.10
N THR A 446 26.26 26.05 1.02
CA THR A 446 27.01 27.10 0.32
C THR A 446 27.20 28.34 1.21
N LEU A 447 26.21 28.74 2.01
CA LEU A 447 26.37 29.81 3.00
C LEU A 447 27.40 29.48 4.09
N MET A 448 27.43 28.22 4.53
CA MET A 448 28.41 27.74 5.50
C MET A 448 29.82 27.74 4.91
N GLU A 449 29.96 27.29 3.65
CA GLU A 449 31.23 27.28 2.93
C GLU A 449 31.79 28.69 2.71
N LYS A 450 30.93 29.65 2.36
CA LYS A 450 31.30 31.07 2.19
C LYS A 450 31.58 31.80 3.51
N GLY A 451 31.28 31.20 4.66
CA GLY A 451 31.42 31.85 5.97
C GLY A 451 30.40 32.97 6.26
N GLU A 452 29.38 33.14 5.39
CA GLU A 452 28.40 34.22 5.46
C GLU A 452 27.20 33.92 6.37
N ALA A 453 27.17 32.75 7.02
CA ALA A 453 26.06 32.30 7.85
C ALA A 453 25.67 33.30 8.97
N GLY A 454 26.63 34.09 9.47
CA GLY A 454 26.38 35.12 10.48
C GLY A 454 25.47 36.26 10.02
N HIS A 455 25.51 36.61 8.72
CA HIS A 455 24.72 37.71 8.15
C HIS A 455 23.22 37.39 8.02
N PHE A 456 22.86 36.11 8.10
CA PHE A 456 21.48 35.64 7.95
C PHE A 456 20.87 35.11 9.26
N LYS A 457 21.48 35.45 10.41
CA LYS A 457 20.99 35.05 11.73
C LYS A 457 19.57 35.61 11.98
N GLY A 458 18.60 34.71 12.16
CA GLY A 458 17.20 35.07 12.44
C GLY A 458 16.33 35.30 11.20
N LYS A 459 16.88 35.17 9.99
CA LYS A 459 16.12 35.21 8.74
C LYS A 459 15.57 33.84 8.37
N SER A 460 14.43 33.80 7.69
CA SER A 460 13.88 32.57 7.13
C SER A 460 14.68 32.12 5.90
N LEU A 461 14.72 30.82 5.61
CA LEU A 461 15.40 30.27 4.43
C LEU A 461 14.90 30.86 3.10
N ASP A 462 13.64 31.30 3.09
CA ASP A 462 12.98 31.88 1.92
C ASP A 462 13.41 33.34 1.69
N GLU A 463 13.99 34.00 2.70
CA GLU A 463 14.45 35.40 2.66
C GLU A 463 15.93 35.55 2.29
N ILE A 464 16.66 34.44 2.27
CA ILE A 464 18.05 34.39 1.83
C ILE A 464 18.02 34.45 0.31
N ASN A 465 18.74 35.35 -0.37
CA ASN A 465 18.95 35.24 -1.81
C ASN A 465 20.45 35.18 -2.04
N LEU A 466 20.91 34.06 -2.60
CA LEU A 466 22.31 33.91 -3.00
C LEU A 466 22.39 34.36 -4.46
N ASN A 467 23.16 35.41 -4.74
CA ASN A 467 23.59 35.69 -6.10
C ASN A 467 24.60 34.60 -6.49
N LEU A 468 24.11 33.55 -7.15
CA LEU A 468 24.94 32.57 -7.84
C LEU A 468 25.22 33.13 -9.23
N ASP A 469 26.17 34.05 -9.36
CA ASP A 469 26.53 34.59 -10.68
C ASP A 469 27.58 33.71 -11.39
N GLU A 470 27.22 33.43 -12.65
CA GLU A 470 27.96 33.09 -13.89
C GLU A 470 28.86 31.84 -13.99
N ASN A 471 29.49 31.32 -12.92
CA ASN A 471 30.43 30.19 -13.10
C ASN A 471 29.79 28.79 -13.19
N LEU A 472 28.51 28.63 -12.81
CA LEU A 472 27.82 27.33 -12.82
C LEU A 472 27.08 27.03 -14.13
N ILE A 473 26.90 28.03 -15.00
CA ILE A 473 26.10 27.90 -16.23
C ILE A 473 26.95 27.35 -17.39
N SER A 474 28.29 27.49 -17.35
CA SER A 474 29.20 27.01 -18.39
C SER A 474 29.43 25.49 -18.35
N GLU A 475 29.29 24.84 -17.19
CA GLU A 475 29.55 23.39 -17.04
C GLU A 475 28.32 22.52 -17.28
N ALA A 476 27.11 23.07 -17.25
CA ALA A 476 25.86 22.31 -17.37
C ALA A 476 25.47 21.91 -18.81
N GLN A 477 26.27 22.25 -19.83
CA GLN A 477 25.97 21.97 -21.25
C GLN A 477 26.67 20.73 -21.83
N GLN A 478 27.40 19.95 -21.04
CA GLN A 478 27.99 18.70 -21.51
C GLN A 478 27.67 17.57 -20.54
N ASP A 479 26.60 16.82 -20.83
CA ASP A 479 26.52 15.34 -20.78
C ASP A 479 25.06 14.90 -20.55
N ASP A 480 24.20 15.14 -21.55
CA ASP A 480 22.79 14.70 -21.55
C ASP A 480 22.66 13.31 -22.17
N ASN A 481 23.37 12.32 -21.58
CA ASN A 481 23.27 10.92 -22.01
C ASN A 481 23.01 9.99 -20.82
N HIS A 482 21.85 10.18 -20.19
CA HIS A 482 21.37 9.24 -19.18
C HIS A 482 20.64 8.04 -19.82
N PRO A 483 21.08 6.79 -19.56
CA PRO A 483 20.44 5.61 -20.11
C PRO A 483 19.03 5.39 -19.54
N GLU A 484 18.09 5.05 -20.43
CA GLU A 484 16.71 4.71 -20.09
C GLU A 484 16.64 3.56 -19.06
N PRO A 485 15.93 3.73 -17.93
CA PRO A 485 15.63 2.60 -17.06
C PRO A 485 14.52 1.75 -17.66
N LEU A 486 14.89 0.53 -18.09
CA LEU A 486 13.97 -0.55 -18.45
C LEU A 486 12.91 -0.78 -17.35
N CYS A 487 11.65 -0.84 -17.80
CA CYS A 487 10.47 -1.43 -17.14
C CYS A 487 10.83 -2.76 -16.43
N GLN A 488 10.22 -3.23 -15.34
CA GLN A 488 8.84 -3.19 -14.83
C GLN A 488 8.86 -3.98 -13.51
N TYR A 489 8.19 -3.56 -12.44
CA TYR A 489 7.42 -4.43 -11.53
C TYR A 489 6.57 -3.50 -10.65
N GLU A 490 5.25 -3.53 -10.83
CA GLU A 490 4.33 -2.87 -9.92
C GLU A 490 4.13 -3.75 -8.69
N ASP A 491 4.59 -3.26 -7.55
CA ASP A 491 4.29 -3.83 -6.24
C ASP A 491 2.78 -3.81 -6.00
N ILE A 492 2.17 -4.99 -6.10
CA ILE A 492 0.95 -5.27 -5.37
C ILE A 492 1.36 -5.38 -3.91
N GLN A 493 1.37 -4.26 -3.18
CA GLN A 493 1.52 -4.25 -1.73
C GLN A 493 0.41 -5.10 -1.09
N GLU A 494 0.78 -6.31 -0.69
CA GLU A 494 -0.05 -7.21 0.12
C GLU A 494 -0.41 -6.52 1.45
N PRO A 495 -1.60 -6.78 2.01
CA PRO A 495 -1.82 -6.53 3.43
C PRO A 495 -1.00 -7.58 4.20
N HIS A 496 0.23 -7.24 4.56
CA HIS A 496 0.90 -7.97 5.63
C HIS A 496 0.14 -7.67 6.94
N PRO A 497 -0.15 -8.68 7.79
CA PRO A 497 -0.09 -8.42 9.21
C PRO A 497 1.34 -7.92 9.46
N ASP A 498 1.49 -6.77 10.12
CA ASP A 498 2.81 -6.29 10.51
C ASP A 498 3.56 -7.48 11.12
N PRO A 499 4.83 -7.75 10.73
CA PRO A 499 5.64 -8.63 11.56
C PRO A 499 5.51 -8.03 12.96
N GLU A 500 5.19 -8.86 13.95
CA GLU A 500 5.47 -8.52 15.33
C GLU A 500 6.92 -8.08 15.33
N SER A 501 7.13 -6.76 15.32
CA SER A 501 8.32 -6.18 15.83
C SER A 501 8.35 -6.71 17.24
N GLN A 502 9.21 -7.71 17.48
CA GLN A 502 9.85 -7.86 18.77
C GLN A 502 10.50 -6.50 19.03
N GLN A 503 9.69 -5.61 19.60
CA GLN A 503 10.17 -4.48 20.37
C GLN A 503 11.01 -5.17 21.43
N VAL A 504 12.32 -5.08 21.27
CA VAL A 504 13.19 -5.14 22.44
C VAL A 504 12.61 -4.09 23.37
N ASP A 505 12.06 -4.57 24.48
CA ASP A 505 11.29 -3.81 25.44
C ASP A 505 12.27 -2.89 26.21
N ILE A 506 12.77 -1.86 25.52
CA ILE A 506 13.27 -0.67 26.20
C ILE A 506 12.01 0.09 26.58
N THR A 507 11.50 -0.23 27.76
CA THR A 507 10.41 0.47 28.43
C THR A 507 10.80 1.92 28.65
N LEU A 508 10.62 2.76 27.63
CA LEU A 508 10.57 4.20 27.79
C LEU A 508 9.24 4.53 28.52
N PRO A 509 9.28 5.18 29.68
CA PRO A 509 8.09 5.40 30.49
C PRO A 509 7.07 6.25 29.72
N LYS A 510 5.82 5.76 29.66
CA LYS A 510 4.67 6.47 29.09
C LYS A 510 4.65 7.91 29.61
N LYS A 511 4.74 8.90 28.70
CA LYS A 511 4.49 10.31 29.04
C LYS A 511 3.07 10.43 29.58
N LYS A 512 2.93 10.56 30.90
CA LYS A 512 1.69 10.95 31.56
C LYS A 512 1.21 12.26 30.93
N SER A 513 -0.06 12.32 30.51
CA SER A 513 -0.70 13.58 30.15
C SER A 513 -0.54 14.52 31.36
N ARG A 514 0.01 15.72 31.14
CA ARG A 514 0.25 16.69 32.23
C ARG A 514 -1.09 17.32 32.60
N VAL A 515 -1.71 16.86 33.68
CA VAL A 515 -2.83 17.57 34.30
C VAL A 515 -2.29 18.86 34.93
N LEU A 516 -2.63 20.01 34.35
CA LEU A 516 -2.27 21.33 34.87
C LEU A 516 -3.22 21.69 36.02
N VAL A 517 -2.74 21.59 37.26
CA VAL A 517 -3.49 22.01 38.45
C VAL A 517 -3.23 23.50 38.71
N PRO A 518 -4.24 24.38 38.61
CA PRO A 518 -4.08 25.81 38.87
C PRO A 518 -3.76 26.11 40.35
N TRP A 519 -3.29 27.34 40.60
CA TRP A 519 -2.99 27.86 41.93
C TRP A 519 -4.20 28.64 42.47
N THR A 520 -4.67 28.32 43.67
CA THR A 520 -5.67 29.13 44.38
C THR A 520 -5.03 30.40 44.96
N GLU A 521 -5.84 31.41 45.29
CA GLU A 521 -5.34 32.68 45.84
C GLU A 521 -4.66 32.49 47.20
N ASP A 522 -5.23 31.66 48.07
CA ASP A 522 -4.67 31.33 49.39
C ASP A 522 -3.29 30.64 49.25
N GLN A 523 -3.16 29.71 48.30
CA GLN A 523 -1.89 29.04 48.01
C GLN A 523 -0.82 30.03 47.51
N LYS A 524 -1.21 31.01 46.69
CA LYS A 524 -0.28 32.04 46.19
C LYS A 524 0.17 32.95 47.32
N ASN A 525 -0.76 33.44 48.14
CA ASN A 525 -0.46 34.37 49.23
C ASN A 525 0.46 33.72 50.27
N LEU A 526 0.17 32.49 50.69
CA LEU A 526 1.02 31.75 51.63
C LEU A 526 2.46 31.60 51.13
N VAL A 527 2.62 31.18 49.87
CA VAL A 527 3.95 30.97 49.26
C VAL A 527 4.69 32.29 49.05
N LEU A 528 4.00 33.37 48.70
CA LEU A 528 4.59 34.71 48.54
C LEU A 528 5.07 35.31 49.87
N VAL A 529 4.29 35.14 50.95
CA VAL A 529 4.66 35.63 52.28
C VAL A 529 5.86 34.85 52.82
N HIS A 530 5.81 33.52 52.76
CA HIS A 530 6.88 32.66 53.28
C HIS A 530 8.22 32.85 52.56
N PHE A 531 8.20 33.05 51.23
CA PHE A 531 9.41 33.24 50.43
C PHE A 531 9.66 34.69 50.00
N GLY A 532 9.11 35.68 50.71
CA GLY A 532 9.28 37.10 50.39
C GLY A 532 10.75 37.54 50.32
N ASN A 533 11.60 37.02 51.21
CA ASN A 533 13.04 37.31 51.21
C ASN A 533 13.78 36.73 49.99
N HIS A 534 13.33 35.58 49.47
CA HIS A 534 13.88 34.96 48.26
C HIS A 534 13.51 35.74 47.00
N ILE A 535 12.30 36.33 46.97
CA ILE A 535 11.87 37.21 45.90
C ILE A 535 12.70 38.50 45.89
N LYS A 536 12.89 39.14 47.06
CA LYS A 536 13.71 40.36 47.20
C LYS A 536 15.17 40.14 46.83
N SER A 537 15.75 39.01 47.24
CA SER A 537 17.15 38.65 46.96
C SER A 537 17.38 37.98 45.59
N LYS A 538 16.33 37.79 44.79
CA LYS A 538 16.35 37.10 43.48
C LYS A 538 17.03 35.72 43.52
N ARG A 539 16.89 35.01 44.64
CA ARG A 539 17.45 33.66 44.83
C ARG A 539 16.32 32.63 44.88
N ALA A 540 16.45 31.56 44.11
CA ALA A 540 15.45 30.49 44.13
C ALA A 540 15.51 29.71 45.46
N PRO A 541 14.37 29.34 46.06
CA PRO A 541 14.35 28.53 47.27
C PRO A 541 14.93 27.14 47.00
N LYS A 542 15.55 26.57 48.04
CA LYS A 542 16.11 25.22 48.01
C LYS A 542 15.03 24.18 48.32
N LYS A 543 15.26 22.93 47.92
CA LYS A 543 14.30 21.84 48.09
C LYS A 543 13.83 21.69 49.54
N ALA A 544 14.77 21.67 50.49
CA ALA A 544 14.47 21.53 51.92
C ALA A 544 13.54 22.64 52.46
N GLU A 545 13.70 23.88 51.98
CA GLU A 545 12.86 25.00 52.41
C GLU A 545 11.43 24.88 51.86
N CYS A 546 11.28 24.40 50.62
CA CYS A 546 9.97 24.14 50.02
C CYS A 546 9.28 22.94 50.66
N ASP A 547 10.01 21.87 50.98
CA ASP A 547 9.47 20.68 51.64
C ASP A 547 9.02 21.01 53.07
N ASN A 548 9.75 21.86 53.80
CA ASN A 548 9.33 22.35 55.12
C ASN A 548 8.03 23.17 55.07
N LEU A 549 7.84 23.99 54.03
CA LEU A 549 6.59 24.72 53.83
C LEU A 549 5.42 23.77 53.51
N ILE A 550 5.66 22.75 52.68
CA ILE A 550 4.63 21.75 52.34
C ILE A 550 4.24 20.97 53.60
N ALA A 551 5.21 20.55 54.42
CA ALA A 551 4.95 19.79 55.65
C ALA A 551 4.17 20.62 56.69
N SER A 552 4.53 21.90 56.88
CA SER A 552 3.83 22.78 57.83
C SER A 552 2.41 23.17 57.40
N HIS A 553 2.11 23.16 56.10
CA HIS A 553 0.82 23.56 55.54
C HIS A 553 0.26 22.49 54.60
N THR A 554 0.25 21.25 55.09
CA THR A 554 -0.12 20.07 54.30
C THR A 554 -1.54 20.18 53.75
N GLU A 555 -2.49 20.73 54.51
CA GLU A 555 -3.89 20.90 54.08
C GLU A 555 -4.00 21.73 52.78
N LEU A 556 -3.23 22.81 52.68
CA LEU A 556 -3.29 23.73 51.54
C LEU A 556 -2.35 23.35 50.39
N LEU A 557 -1.20 22.70 50.66
CA LEU A 557 -0.16 22.48 49.66
C LEU A 557 0.06 21.01 49.26
N HIS A 558 -0.76 20.07 49.75
CA HIS A 558 -0.67 18.63 49.41
C HIS A 558 -0.64 18.33 47.89
N ASN A 559 -1.22 19.20 47.06
CA ASN A 559 -1.30 19.02 45.60
C ASN A 559 -0.20 19.73 44.80
N LYS A 560 0.78 20.37 45.47
CA LYS A 560 1.89 21.09 44.84
C LYS A 560 3.23 20.46 45.22
N ASP A 561 3.99 20.07 44.20
CA ASP A 561 5.36 19.59 44.35
C ASP A 561 6.33 20.77 44.61
N TRP A 562 7.42 20.54 45.34
CA TRP A 562 8.42 21.58 45.68
C TRP A 562 8.96 22.29 44.44
N LEU A 563 9.06 21.57 43.31
CA LEU A 563 9.48 22.12 42.03
C LEU A 563 8.50 23.18 41.52
N LYS A 564 7.19 22.97 41.71
CA LYS A 564 6.15 23.95 41.33
C LYS A 564 6.25 25.21 42.18
N ILE A 565 6.50 25.07 43.48
CA ILE A 565 6.70 26.21 44.41
C ILE A 565 7.96 27.00 44.00
N LYS A 566 9.07 26.32 43.73
CA LYS A 566 10.32 26.94 43.29
C LYS A 566 10.15 27.70 41.96
N VAL A 567 9.51 27.09 40.97
CA VAL A 567 9.25 27.72 39.66
C VAL A 567 8.28 28.90 39.80
N PHE A 568 7.27 28.78 40.67
CA PHE A 568 6.35 29.88 40.95
C PHE A 568 7.10 31.10 41.51
N ILE A 569 7.96 30.91 42.53
CA ILE A 569 8.79 31.98 43.10
C ILE A 569 9.79 32.55 42.08
N GLN A 570 10.42 31.69 41.27
CA GLN A 570 11.31 32.12 40.17
C GLN A 570 10.60 33.04 39.17
N ASN A 571 9.35 32.72 38.83
CA ASN A 571 8.56 33.52 37.90
C ASN A 571 8.17 34.88 38.49
N GLN A 572 8.01 35.01 39.81
CA GLN A 572 7.61 36.27 40.44
C GLN A 572 8.68 37.35 40.36
N TYR A 573 9.97 37.01 40.50
CA TYR A 573 11.06 37.98 40.34
C TYR A 573 11.66 38.04 38.93
N ARG A 574 11.27 37.12 38.02
CA ARG A 574 11.62 37.17 36.59
C ARG A 574 10.60 37.95 35.75
N LYS A 575 9.38 38.19 36.26
CA LYS A 575 8.43 39.12 35.63
C LYS A 575 9.05 40.52 35.63
N LYS A 576 9.47 40.99 34.45
CA LYS A 576 9.83 42.39 34.21
C LYS A 576 8.60 43.25 34.57
N LYS A 577 8.78 44.30 35.38
CA LYS A 577 7.84 45.41 35.40
C LYS A 577 7.92 46.13 34.07
#